data_AF-A0A529TY55-F1
#
_entry.id   AF-A0A529TY55-F1
#
_cell.length_a   1.000
_cell.length_b   1.000
_cell.length_c   1.000
_cell.angle_alpha   90.00
_cell.angle_beta   90.00
_cell.angle_gamma   90.00
#
_symmetry.space_group_name_H-M   'P 1'
#
loop_
_entity.id
_entity.type
_entity.pdbx_description
1 polymer ?
#
loop_
_entity_poly.entity_id
_entity_poly.type
_entity_poly.pdbx_seq_one_letter_code
_entity_poly.pdbx_strand_id
1 'polypeptide(L)'
;MSARPILVTGGAGFIGSHTCKQLAAAGYLPVVYDNLSRGNEKAVAWGPLVVGDIRDRGALERAIASHRPQAVVHFAALAYVGESVSDPADYYSVNVAGTIAVLEAARANGIGNIIFSSSCATYGMPEALPVRETSSQNPISPYGRSKLMGEQIIKDHAAAYGMKYAILRYFNACGADPDGELGEWHTPETHLIPRVLMAASGMIEAIEVFGTDYETADGTCVRDYIHVGDLARAHLKALMH
;
A
#
# COMPACT_ATOMS: atom_id res chain seq x y z
N MET A 1 -13.74 20.26 -17.86
CA MET A 1 -12.66 19.33 -18.27
C MET A 1 -13.14 17.92 -17.98
N SER A 2 -12.88 16.95 -18.88
CA SER A 2 -13.18 15.54 -18.61
C SER A 2 -12.51 15.10 -17.31
N ALA A 3 -13.22 14.37 -16.46
CA ALA A 3 -12.61 13.70 -15.31
C ALA A 3 -11.45 12.82 -15.83
N ARG A 4 -10.35 12.77 -15.07
CA ARG A 4 -9.17 11.92 -15.34
C ARG A 4 -9.14 10.78 -14.33
N PRO A 5 -9.81 9.63 -14.60
CA PRO A 5 -10.04 8.63 -13.57
C PRO A 5 -8.77 7.82 -13.30
N ILE A 6 -8.53 7.51 -12.04
CA ILE A 6 -7.40 6.70 -11.56
C ILE A 6 -7.98 5.60 -10.70
N LEU A 7 -7.73 4.34 -11.05
CA LEU A 7 -8.16 3.23 -10.21
C LEU A 7 -7.25 3.16 -9.00
N VAL A 8 -7.81 3.19 -7.80
CA VAL A 8 -7.06 3.06 -6.55
C VAL A 8 -7.55 1.80 -5.85
N THR A 9 -6.86 0.68 -6.08
CA THR A 9 -7.20 -0.56 -5.36
C THR A 9 -6.69 -0.45 -3.93
N GLY A 10 -7.47 -0.81 -2.91
CA GLY A 10 -7.09 -0.59 -1.52
C GLY A 10 -7.25 0.87 -1.08
N GLY A 11 -8.04 1.66 -1.83
CA GLY A 11 -8.23 3.09 -1.60
C GLY A 11 -9.05 3.43 -0.36
N ALA A 12 -9.72 2.45 0.26
CA ALA A 12 -10.40 2.66 1.54
C ALA A 12 -9.47 2.44 2.75
N GLY A 13 -8.23 2.00 2.52
CA GLY A 13 -7.21 1.85 3.57
C GLY A 13 -6.48 3.16 3.92
N PHE A 14 -5.56 3.08 4.88
CA PHE A 14 -4.85 4.24 5.42
C PHE A 14 -4.09 5.06 4.35
N ILE A 15 -3.13 4.46 3.65
CA ILE A 15 -2.32 5.16 2.64
C ILE A 15 -3.15 5.47 1.37
N GLY A 16 -4.05 4.53 1.02
CA GLY A 16 -4.92 4.64 -0.15
C GLY A 16 -5.84 5.86 -0.09
N SER A 17 -6.53 6.07 1.03
CA SER A 17 -7.45 7.19 1.21
C SER A 17 -6.75 8.55 1.16
N HIS A 18 -5.57 8.67 1.80
CA HIS A 18 -4.75 9.89 1.70
C HIS A 18 -4.27 10.15 0.27
N THR A 19 -3.97 9.09 -0.48
CA THR A 19 -3.61 9.21 -1.90
C THR A 19 -4.82 9.64 -2.73
N CYS A 20 -6.03 9.15 -2.43
CA CYS A 20 -7.28 9.60 -3.06
C CYS A 20 -7.53 11.10 -2.80
N LYS A 21 -7.35 11.58 -1.56
CA LYS A 21 -7.44 13.01 -1.22
C LYS A 21 -6.50 13.85 -2.10
N GLN A 22 -5.24 13.45 -2.23
CA GLN A 22 -4.26 14.17 -3.05
C GLN A 22 -4.53 14.09 -4.56
N LEU A 23 -4.97 12.94 -5.06
CA LEU A 23 -5.37 12.77 -6.46
C LEU A 23 -6.51 13.73 -6.82
N ALA A 24 -7.53 13.83 -5.96
CA ALA A 24 -8.65 14.74 -6.17
C ALA A 24 -8.23 16.21 -6.10
N ALA A 25 -7.39 16.58 -5.13
CA ALA A 25 -6.80 17.92 -5.04
C ALA A 25 -5.99 18.29 -6.30
N ALA A 26 -5.36 17.31 -6.96
CA ALA A 26 -4.64 17.48 -8.22
C ALA A 26 -5.54 17.39 -9.48
N GLY A 27 -6.87 17.34 -9.32
CA GLY A 27 -7.83 17.31 -10.41
C GLY A 27 -7.92 15.97 -11.15
N TYR A 28 -7.62 14.87 -10.47
CA TYR A 28 -7.95 13.51 -10.92
C TYR A 28 -9.25 13.03 -10.25
N LEU A 29 -9.85 11.98 -10.79
CA LEU A 29 -10.98 11.30 -10.16
C LEU A 29 -10.51 9.96 -9.60
N PRO A 30 -10.23 9.83 -8.29
CA PRO A 30 -9.92 8.54 -7.71
C PRO A 30 -11.16 7.63 -7.73
N VAL A 31 -11.03 6.46 -8.34
CA VAL A 31 -12.05 5.40 -8.35
C VAL A 31 -11.54 4.32 -7.42
N VAL A 32 -12.11 4.23 -6.22
CA VAL A 32 -11.67 3.27 -5.22
C VAL A 32 -12.22 1.89 -5.55
N TYR A 33 -11.36 0.88 -5.55
CA TYR A 33 -11.75 -0.52 -5.62
C TYR A 33 -11.24 -1.24 -4.36
N ASP A 34 -12.14 -1.65 -3.48
CA ASP A 34 -11.76 -2.16 -2.16
C ASP A 34 -12.79 -3.20 -1.67
N ASN A 35 -12.35 -4.23 -0.96
CA ASN A 35 -13.26 -5.22 -0.37
C ASN A 35 -13.66 -4.87 1.06
N LEU A 36 -13.16 -3.76 1.61
CA LEU A 36 -13.40 -3.24 2.95
C LEU A 36 -12.98 -4.20 4.08
N SER A 37 -12.14 -5.20 3.78
CA SER A 37 -11.66 -6.16 4.78
C SER A 37 -10.81 -5.52 5.88
N ARG A 38 -9.98 -4.53 5.50
CA ARG A 38 -9.16 -3.70 6.41
C ARG A 38 -9.28 -2.20 6.13
N GLY A 39 -10.16 -1.83 5.19
CA GLY A 39 -10.46 -0.45 4.84
C GLY A 39 -11.71 0.05 5.55
N ASN A 40 -11.96 1.35 5.45
CA ASN A 40 -13.17 1.98 5.97
C ASN A 40 -13.88 2.73 4.85
N GLU A 41 -15.13 2.38 4.57
CA GLU A 41 -15.94 3.05 3.54
C GLU A 41 -16.03 4.56 3.76
N LYS A 42 -16.04 5.03 5.02
CA LYS A 42 -16.06 6.46 5.36
C LYS A 42 -14.78 7.20 4.92
N ALA A 43 -13.68 6.48 4.71
CA ALA A 43 -12.44 7.06 4.19
C ALA A 43 -12.48 7.30 2.67
N VAL A 44 -13.55 6.90 1.99
CA VAL A 44 -13.74 7.10 0.54
C VAL A 44 -14.58 8.35 0.29
N ALA A 45 -13.95 9.53 0.40
CA ALA A 45 -14.64 10.82 0.30
C ALA A 45 -14.47 11.55 -1.05
N TRP A 46 -13.53 11.12 -1.90
CA TRP A 46 -13.10 11.89 -3.07
C TRP A 46 -13.47 11.30 -4.44
N GLY A 47 -14.28 10.25 -4.45
CA GLY A 47 -14.72 9.61 -5.69
C GLY A 47 -15.54 8.35 -5.43
N PRO A 48 -15.94 7.62 -6.48
CA PRO A 48 -16.78 6.43 -6.32
C PRO A 48 -16.03 5.30 -5.63
N LEU A 49 -16.76 4.55 -4.81
CA LEU A 49 -16.35 3.25 -4.27
C LEU A 49 -16.98 2.13 -5.10
N VAL A 50 -16.14 1.22 -5.58
CA VAL A 50 -16.55 -0.08 -6.11
C VAL A 50 -16.12 -1.15 -5.12
N VAL A 51 -17.09 -1.78 -4.46
CA VAL A 51 -16.80 -2.85 -3.49
C VAL A 51 -16.48 -4.15 -4.24
N GLY A 52 -15.29 -4.69 -4.04
CA GLY A 52 -14.86 -5.91 -4.72
C GLY A 52 -13.48 -6.41 -4.27
N ASP A 53 -13.24 -7.70 -4.45
CA ASP A 53 -11.95 -8.33 -4.17
C ASP A 53 -11.06 -8.29 -5.42
N ILE A 54 -9.78 -7.97 -5.27
CA ILE A 54 -8.83 -7.93 -6.39
C ILE A 54 -8.60 -9.31 -7.00
N ARG A 55 -8.89 -10.39 -6.27
CA ARG A 55 -8.84 -11.77 -6.76
C ARG A 55 -9.98 -12.10 -7.72
N ASP A 56 -11.09 -11.35 -7.70
CA ASP A 56 -12.14 -11.44 -8.71
C ASP A 56 -11.77 -10.56 -9.92
N ARG A 57 -10.97 -11.13 -10.81
CA ARG A 57 -10.58 -10.49 -12.06
C ARG A 57 -11.78 -10.01 -12.88
N GLY A 58 -12.88 -10.77 -12.92
CA GLY A 58 -14.05 -10.40 -13.71
C GLY A 58 -14.76 -9.16 -13.15
N ALA A 59 -14.88 -9.05 -11.83
CA ALA A 59 -15.39 -7.84 -11.17
C ALA A 59 -14.47 -6.64 -11.40
N LEU A 60 -13.16 -6.85 -11.33
CA LEU A 60 -12.18 -5.81 -11.57
C LEU A 60 -12.21 -5.30 -13.02
N GLU A 61 -12.31 -6.19 -14.01
CA GLU A 61 -12.48 -5.82 -15.42
C GLU A 61 -13.77 -5.01 -15.65
N ARG A 62 -14.89 -5.40 -15.01
CA ARG A 62 -16.15 -4.63 -15.08
C ARG A 62 -16.01 -3.23 -14.47
N ALA A 63 -15.32 -3.11 -13.34
CA ALA A 63 -15.06 -1.82 -12.70
C ALA A 63 -14.20 -0.93 -13.59
N ILE A 64 -13.13 -1.47 -14.15
CA ILE A 64 -12.24 -0.76 -15.07
C ILE A 64 -12.99 -0.31 -16.33
N ALA A 65 -13.79 -1.19 -16.95
CA ALA A 65 -14.55 -0.86 -18.16
C ALA A 65 -15.59 0.25 -17.92
N SER A 66 -16.20 0.26 -16.73
CA SER A 66 -17.22 1.24 -16.34
C SER A 66 -16.64 2.64 -16.11
N HIS A 67 -15.45 2.72 -15.50
CA HIS A 67 -14.85 4.00 -15.12
C HIS A 67 -13.74 4.49 -16.06
N ARG A 68 -13.20 3.61 -16.91
CA ARG A 68 -12.12 3.87 -17.88
C ARG A 68 -10.95 4.66 -17.28
N PRO A 69 -10.32 4.18 -16.20
CA PRO A 69 -9.17 4.84 -15.60
C PRO A 69 -7.96 4.79 -16.53
N GLN A 70 -7.11 5.81 -16.47
CA GLN A 70 -5.89 5.89 -17.30
C GLN A 70 -4.66 5.25 -16.65
N ALA A 71 -4.76 4.93 -15.35
CA ALA A 71 -3.70 4.30 -14.56
C ALA A 71 -4.30 3.57 -13.36
N VAL A 72 -3.53 2.66 -12.77
CA VAL A 72 -3.83 2.00 -11.50
C VAL A 72 -2.79 2.39 -10.45
N VAL A 73 -3.24 2.78 -9.26
CA VAL A 73 -2.43 2.87 -8.05
C VAL A 73 -2.82 1.70 -7.15
N HIS A 74 -1.90 0.76 -6.96
CA HIS A 74 -2.18 -0.53 -6.33
C HIS A 74 -1.69 -0.56 -4.87
N PHE A 75 -2.62 -0.37 -3.92
CA PHE A 75 -2.39 -0.51 -2.48
C PHE A 75 -2.96 -1.79 -1.88
N ALA A 76 -3.92 -2.44 -2.55
CA ALA A 76 -4.64 -3.61 -2.01
C ALA A 76 -3.67 -4.78 -1.75
N ALA A 77 -3.36 -5.00 -0.48
CA ALA A 77 -2.51 -6.08 0.02
C ALA A 77 -2.75 -6.28 1.52
N LEU A 78 -2.49 -7.49 2.02
CA LEU A 78 -2.30 -7.74 3.44
C LEU A 78 -0.89 -7.30 3.84
N ALA A 79 -0.77 -6.63 5.00
CA ALA A 79 0.44 -5.90 5.38
C ALA A 79 1.07 -6.32 6.71
N TYR A 80 0.41 -7.13 7.54
CA TYR A 80 0.92 -7.46 8.87
C TYR A 80 1.99 -8.55 8.82
N VAL A 81 3.21 -8.25 9.26
CA VAL A 81 4.34 -9.18 9.15
C VAL A 81 4.12 -10.45 9.97
N GLY A 82 3.71 -10.32 11.24
CA GLY A 82 3.51 -11.48 12.13
C GLY A 82 2.39 -12.41 11.66
N GLU A 83 1.29 -11.84 11.17
CA GLU A 83 0.18 -12.60 10.58
C GLU A 83 0.65 -13.37 9.34
N SER A 84 1.49 -12.76 8.48
CA SER A 84 1.99 -13.43 7.28
C SER A 84 2.80 -14.70 7.56
N VAL A 85 3.45 -14.79 8.72
CA VAL A 85 4.19 -15.98 9.14
C VAL A 85 3.22 -17.08 9.60
N SER A 86 2.11 -16.69 10.22
CA SER A 86 1.11 -17.60 10.76
C SER A 86 0.14 -18.11 9.67
N ASP A 87 -0.21 -17.24 8.72
CA ASP A 87 -1.05 -17.55 7.56
C ASP A 87 -0.39 -17.07 6.25
N PRO A 88 0.65 -17.77 5.77
CA PRO A 88 1.31 -17.40 4.53
C PRO A 88 0.43 -17.60 3.29
N ALA A 89 -0.55 -18.52 3.35
CA ALA A 89 -1.37 -18.88 2.19
C ALA A 89 -2.24 -17.71 1.75
N ASP A 90 -2.91 -17.04 2.70
CA ASP A 90 -3.74 -15.87 2.38
C ASP A 90 -2.90 -14.70 1.86
N TYR A 91 -1.69 -14.50 2.39
CA TYR A 91 -0.77 -13.47 1.90
C TYR A 91 -0.34 -13.70 0.45
N TYR A 92 -0.03 -14.93 0.05
CA TYR A 92 0.26 -15.19 -1.37
C TYR A 92 -1.00 -15.10 -2.23
N SER A 93 -2.16 -15.54 -1.74
CA SER A 93 -3.44 -15.41 -2.44
C SER A 93 -3.78 -13.95 -2.76
N VAL A 94 -3.75 -13.09 -1.75
CA VAL A 94 -4.09 -11.67 -1.91
C VAL A 94 -2.96 -10.91 -2.60
N ASN A 95 -1.74 -10.98 -2.07
CA ASN A 95 -0.67 -10.08 -2.52
C ASN A 95 -0.04 -10.52 -3.84
N VAL A 96 0.01 -11.82 -4.15
CA VAL A 96 0.61 -12.31 -5.41
C VAL A 96 -0.48 -12.56 -6.45
N ALA A 97 -1.43 -13.46 -6.19
CA ALA A 97 -2.46 -13.76 -7.17
C ALA A 97 -3.41 -12.56 -7.41
N GLY A 98 -3.71 -11.77 -6.38
CA GLY A 98 -4.43 -10.50 -6.55
C GLY A 98 -3.66 -9.46 -7.37
N THR A 99 -2.35 -9.33 -7.18
CA THR A 99 -1.52 -8.45 -8.03
C THR A 99 -1.57 -8.91 -9.50
N ILE A 100 -1.47 -10.22 -9.76
CA ILE A 100 -1.60 -10.78 -11.11
C ILE A 100 -2.95 -10.42 -11.71
N ALA A 101 -4.05 -10.62 -10.97
CA ALA A 101 -5.39 -10.28 -11.42
C ALA A 101 -5.55 -8.78 -11.75
N VAL A 102 -4.94 -7.89 -10.95
CA VAL A 102 -4.91 -6.44 -11.22
C VAL A 102 -4.18 -6.12 -12.53
N LEU A 103 -3.01 -6.70 -12.75
CA LEU A 103 -2.22 -6.47 -13.96
C LEU A 103 -2.93 -7.02 -15.20
N GLU A 104 -3.52 -8.21 -15.11
CA GLU A 104 -4.28 -8.80 -16.21
C GLU A 104 -5.52 -7.98 -16.56
N ALA A 105 -6.29 -7.53 -15.56
CA ALA A 105 -7.47 -6.71 -15.77
C ALA A 105 -7.10 -5.33 -16.36
N ALA A 106 -6.02 -4.71 -15.87
CA ALA A 106 -5.49 -3.47 -16.42
C ALA A 106 -5.09 -3.63 -17.89
N ARG A 107 -4.29 -4.66 -18.21
CA ARG A 107 -3.84 -4.97 -19.56
C ARG A 107 -5.00 -5.27 -20.52
N ALA A 108 -5.97 -6.07 -20.10
CA ALA A 108 -7.15 -6.43 -20.90
C ALA A 108 -7.99 -5.19 -21.28
N ASN A 109 -7.91 -4.12 -20.50
CA ASN A 109 -8.62 -2.87 -20.73
C ASN A 109 -7.70 -1.74 -21.25
N GLY A 110 -6.49 -2.07 -21.71
CA GLY A 110 -5.57 -1.10 -22.32
C GLY A 110 -4.91 -0.13 -21.34
N ILE A 111 -4.93 -0.40 -20.04
CA ILE A 111 -4.24 0.41 -19.03
C ILE A 111 -2.78 -0.03 -18.95
N GLY A 112 -1.87 0.87 -19.34
CA GLY A 112 -0.43 0.61 -19.35
C GLY A 112 0.34 1.14 -18.14
N ASN A 113 -0.26 1.96 -17.27
CA ASN A 113 0.47 2.66 -16.18
C ASN A 113 0.08 2.10 -14.81
N ILE A 114 1.07 1.58 -14.06
CA ILE A 114 0.88 0.97 -12.74
C ILE A 114 1.80 1.62 -11.70
N ILE A 115 1.24 2.12 -10.60
CA ILE A 115 2.00 2.57 -9.44
C ILE A 115 1.80 1.51 -8.36
N PHE A 116 2.87 0.87 -7.92
CA PHE A 116 2.83 -0.22 -6.96
C PHE A 116 3.36 0.20 -5.59
N SER A 117 2.54 0.00 -4.58
CA SER A 117 2.91 0.12 -3.17
C SER A 117 3.68 -1.13 -2.74
N SER A 118 5.02 -1.04 -2.76
CA SER A 118 5.92 -2.07 -2.24
C SER A 118 6.31 -1.78 -0.80
N SER A 119 7.35 -2.45 -0.29
CA SER A 119 7.81 -2.30 1.08
C SER A 119 9.32 -2.51 1.18
N CYS A 120 9.95 -1.79 2.10
CA CYS A 120 11.34 -2.06 2.46
C CYS A 120 11.53 -3.43 3.14
N ALA A 121 10.45 -4.12 3.52
CA ALA A 121 10.50 -5.53 3.95
C ALA A 121 11.10 -6.48 2.89
N THR A 122 11.11 -6.06 1.62
CA THR A 122 11.78 -6.81 0.54
C THR A 122 13.29 -6.93 0.73
N TYR A 123 13.93 -6.01 1.45
CA TYR A 123 15.37 -6.04 1.71
C TYR A 123 15.77 -7.07 2.77
N GLY A 124 14.86 -7.44 3.66
CA GLY A 124 15.17 -8.29 4.81
C GLY A 124 16.13 -7.60 5.78
N MET A 125 17.25 -8.26 6.11
CA MET A 125 18.29 -7.71 6.97
C MET A 125 19.39 -7.07 6.11
N PRO A 126 19.46 -5.73 6.04
CA PRO A 126 20.42 -5.05 5.17
C PRO A 126 21.84 -5.13 5.72
N GLU A 127 22.82 -5.24 4.82
CA GLU A 127 24.25 -5.26 5.17
C GLU A 127 24.80 -3.87 5.54
N ALA A 128 24.14 -2.81 5.07
CA ALA A 128 24.56 -1.43 5.30
C ALA A 128 23.34 -0.49 5.44
N LEU A 129 23.54 0.57 6.23
CA LEU A 129 22.58 1.66 6.40
C LEU A 129 23.18 2.98 5.87
N PRO A 130 22.39 3.86 5.23
CA PRO A 130 20.99 3.67 4.86
C PRO A 130 20.80 2.63 3.75
N VAL A 131 19.65 1.95 3.75
CA VAL A 131 19.29 0.99 2.70
C VAL A 131 19.08 1.74 1.38
N ARG A 132 19.66 1.22 0.29
CA ARG A 132 19.54 1.80 -1.06
C ARG A 132 18.74 0.89 -1.98
N GLU A 133 18.27 1.42 -3.10
CA GLU A 133 17.57 0.65 -4.13
C GLU A 133 18.43 -0.46 -4.75
N THR A 134 19.75 -0.30 -4.71
CA THR A 134 20.75 -1.27 -5.15
C THR A 134 21.09 -2.34 -4.10
N SER A 135 20.56 -2.24 -2.88
CA SER A 135 20.76 -3.24 -1.84
C SER A 135 20.06 -4.56 -2.20
N SER A 136 20.65 -5.69 -1.80
CA SER A 136 20.09 -7.02 -2.02
C SER A 136 18.70 -7.16 -1.40
N GLN A 137 17.78 -7.78 -2.12
CA GLN A 137 16.41 -8.05 -1.65
C GLN A 137 16.29 -9.49 -1.15
N ASN A 138 16.48 -9.70 0.16
CA ASN A 138 16.44 -11.00 0.82
C ASN A 138 15.36 -11.06 1.93
N PRO A 139 14.06 -11.07 1.59
CA PRO A 139 13.00 -10.93 2.57
C PRO A 139 12.92 -12.12 3.54
N ILE A 140 12.73 -11.81 4.82
CA ILE A 140 12.70 -12.79 5.92
C ILE A 140 11.28 -13.18 6.36
N SER A 141 10.24 -12.62 5.72
CA SER A 141 8.83 -12.92 6.02
C SER A 141 8.03 -13.19 4.74
N PRO A 142 6.91 -13.96 4.83
CA PRO A 142 6.01 -14.16 3.69
C PRO A 142 5.43 -12.85 3.15
N TYR A 143 5.12 -11.87 4.00
CA TYR A 143 4.75 -10.52 3.56
C TYR A 143 5.84 -9.89 2.67
N GLY A 144 7.08 -9.79 3.15
CA GLY A 144 8.18 -9.21 2.39
C GLY A 144 8.43 -9.96 1.08
N ARG A 145 8.31 -11.29 1.10
CA ARG A 145 8.46 -12.15 -0.09
C ARG A 145 7.35 -11.91 -1.10
N SER A 146 6.11 -11.76 -0.66
CA SER A 146 4.97 -11.47 -1.54
C SER A 146 5.11 -10.12 -2.25
N LYS A 147 5.62 -9.09 -1.56
CA LYS A 147 5.91 -7.78 -2.17
C LYS A 147 7.02 -7.88 -3.21
N LEU A 148 8.10 -8.62 -2.91
CA LEU A 148 9.19 -8.85 -3.87
C LEU A 148 8.70 -9.60 -5.12
N MET A 149 7.86 -10.62 -4.95
CA MET A 149 7.22 -11.33 -6.07
C MET A 149 6.35 -10.38 -6.91
N GLY A 150 5.56 -9.51 -6.27
CA GLY A 150 4.80 -8.46 -6.97
C GLY A 150 5.69 -7.56 -7.81
N GLU A 151 6.83 -7.10 -7.29
CA GLU A 151 7.80 -6.31 -8.05
C GLU A 151 8.35 -7.06 -9.28
N GLN A 152 8.70 -8.34 -9.12
CA GLN A 152 9.20 -9.19 -10.21
C GLN A 152 8.15 -9.39 -11.30
N ILE A 153 6.92 -9.73 -10.90
CA ILE A 153 5.79 -9.93 -11.83
C ILE A 153 5.49 -8.65 -12.62
N ILE A 154 5.53 -7.48 -11.98
CA ILE A 154 5.33 -6.19 -12.64
C ILE A 154 6.44 -5.91 -13.66
N LYS A 155 7.71 -6.19 -13.30
CA LYS A 155 8.85 -6.03 -14.22
C LYS A 155 8.72 -6.95 -15.44
N ASP A 156 8.29 -8.18 -15.24
CA ASP A 156 8.06 -9.14 -16.33
C ASP A 156 6.91 -8.71 -17.23
N HIS A 157 5.80 -8.21 -16.66
CA HIS A 157 4.70 -7.64 -17.43
C HIS A 157 5.12 -6.42 -18.24
N ALA A 158 5.96 -5.56 -17.67
CA ALA A 158 6.51 -4.41 -18.37
C ALA A 158 7.37 -4.83 -19.56
N ALA A 159 8.27 -5.80 -19.36
CA ALA A 159 9.13 -6.33 -20.41
C ALA A 159 8.34 -7.03 -21.53
N ALA A 160 7.30 -7.81 -21.18
CA ALA A 160 6.53 -8.59 -22.13
C ALA A 160 5.44 -7.79 -22.86
N TYR A 161 4.80 -6.83 -22.17
CA TYR A 161 3.58 -6.17 -22.65
C TYR A 161 3.70 -4.65 -22.77
N GLY A 162 4.88 -4.08 -22.48
CA GLY A 162 5.14 -2.64 -22.62
C GLY A 162 4.47 -1.76 -21.56
N MET A 163 4.08 -2.34 -20.41
CA MET A 163 3.55 -1.57 -19.28
C MET A 163 4.64 -0.66 -18.69
N LYS A 164 4.24 0.52 -18.24
CA LYS A 164 5.06 1.42 -17.43
C LYS A 164 4.71 1.26 -15.96
N TYR A 165 5.72 1.35 -15.10
CA TYR A 165 5.50 1.21 -13.68
C TYR A 165 6.38 2.11 -12.84
N ALA A 166 5.90 2.40 -11.64
CA ALA A 166 6.69 2.90 -10.53
C ALA A 166 6.49 1.97 -9.32
N ILE A 167 7.59 1.55 -8.70
CA ILE A 167 7.58 0.71 -7.49
C ILE A 167 8.09 1.58 -6.35
N LEU A 168 7.23 1.83 -5.35
CA LEU A 168 7.57 2.66 -4.20
C LEU A 168 7.80 1.77 -2.98
N ARG A 169 9.04 1.72 -2.50
CA ARG A 169 9.44 0.95 -1.31
C ARG A 169 9.55 1.90 -0.12
N TYR A 170 8.80 1.65 0.93
CA TYR A 170 8.84 2.44 2.16
C TYR A 170 8.74 1.54 3.39
N PHE A 171 9.16 2.09 4.54
CA PHE A 171 9.12 1.43 5.84
C PHE A 171 7.77 1.64 6.51
N ASN A 172 7.70 2.50 7.54
CA ASN A 172 6.50 2.67 8.36
C ASN A 172 5.80 3.97 7.98
N ALA A 173 4.58 3.86 7.46
CA ALA A 173 3.70 5.01 7.30
C ALA A 173 3.22 5.46 8.68
N CYS A 174 3.13 6.78 8.89
CA CYS A 174 2.61 7.35 10.14
C CYS A 174 1.94 8.72 9.90
N GLY A 175 1.40 9.29 10.97
CA GLY A 175 0.73 10.58 10.93
C GLY A 175 -0.70 10.47 10.42
N ALA A 176 -1.28 11.61 10.05
CA ALA A 176 -2.67 11.71 9.63
C ALA A 176 -2.85 12.93 8.73
N ASP A 177 -4.04 13.11 8.20
CA ASP A 177 -4.39 14.33 7.50
C ASP A 177 -4.39 15.53 8.46
N PRO A 178 -3.68 16.64 8.14
CA PRO A 178 -3.59 17.80 9.05
C PRO A 178 -4.94 18.50 9.26
N ASP A 179 -5.90 18.35 8.33
CA ASP A 179 -7.25 18.89 8.48
C ASP A 179 -8.16 17.99 9.35
N GLY A 180 -7.67 16.82 9.75
CA GLY A 180 -8.39 15.86 10.60
C GLY A 180 -9.47 15.06 9.86
N GLU A 181 -9.50 15.08 8.53
CA GLU A 181 -10.52 14.36 7.73
C GLU A 181 -10.21 12.87 7.60
N LEU A 182 -8.94 12.50 7.69
CA LEU A 182 -8.45 11.11 7.63
C LEU A 182 -7.43 10.83 8.71
N GLY A 183 -7.40 9.57 9.15
CA GLY A 183 -6.37 9.02 10.01
C GLY A 183 -6.15 7.55 9.73
N GLU A 184 -5.28 6.93 10.52
CA GLU A 184 -5.09 5.49 10.51
C GLU A 184 -6.22 4.80 11.27
N TRP A 185 -6.88 3.82 10.63
CA TRP A 185 -7.94 3.03 11.24
C TRP A 185 -7.72 1.55 10.92
N HIS A 186 -7.16 0.82 11.88
CA HIS A 186 -6.97 -0.62 11.79
C HIS A 186 -7.65 -1.36 12.93
N THR A 187 -8.03 -2.61 12.69
CA THR A 187 -8.59 -3.49 13.73
C THR A 187 -8.13 -4.92 13.45
N PRO A 188 -7.20 -5.48 14.25
CA PRO A 188 -6.47 -4.83 15.34
C PRO A 188 -5.45 -3.79 14.83
N GLU A 189 -5.08 -2.84 15.68
CA GLU A 189 -3.98 -1.90 15.42
C GLU A 189 -2.65 -2.50 15.90
N THR A 190 -1.66 -2.59 15.01
CA THR A 190 -0.39 -3.28 15.25
C THR A 190 0.83 -2.36 15.13
N HIS A 191 0.67 -1.14 14.61
CA HIS A 191 1.76 -0.21 14.39
C HIS A 191 2.11 0.57 15.66
N LEU A 192 3.39 0.92 15.82
CA LEU A 192 3.93 1.48 17.07
C LEU A 192 3.27 2.80 17.46
N ILE A 193 3.23 3.77 16.55
CA ILE A 193 2.76 5.14 16.86
C ILE A 193 1.29 5.13 17.31
N PRO A 194 0.33 4.52 16.57
CA PRO A 194 -1.04 4.39 17.04
C PRO A 194 -1.16 3.71 18.40
N ARG A 195 -0.42 2.61 18.65
CA ARG A 195 -0.45 1.92 19.95
C ARG A 195 0.09 2.79 21.09
N VAL A 196 1.13 3.59 20.85
CA VAL A 196 1.64 4.58 21.83
C VAL A 196 0.56 5.62 22.15
N LEU A 197 -0.16 6.12 21.14
CA LEU A 197 -1.26 7.07 21.35
C LEU A 197 -2.47 6.44 22.06
N MET A 198 -2.77 5.16 21.78
CA MET A 198 -3.80 4.40 22.50
C MET A 198 -3.43 4.25 23.99
N ALA A 199 -2.15 3.99 24.32
CA ALA A 199 -1.70 3.93 25.70
C ALA A 199 -1.78 5.31 26.38
N ALA A 200 -1.31 6.36 25.70
CA ALA A 200 -1.35 7.73 26.20
C ALA A 200 -2.78 8.25 26.44
N SER A 201 -3.75 7.77 25.65
CA SER A 201 -5.17 8.10 25.81
C SER A 201 -5.92 7.18 26.80
N GLY A 202 -5.26 6.14 27.34
CA GLY A 202 -5.86 5.18 28.25
C GLY A 202 -6.75 4.11 27.58
N MET A 203 -6.76 4.01 26.25
CA MET A 203 -7.47 2.93 25.54
C MET A 203 -6.82 1.55 25.76
N ILE A 204 -5.51 1.53 26.00
CA ILE A 204 -4.78 0.35 26.47
C ILE A 204 -3.94 0.75 27.70
N GLU A 205 -3.62 -0.21 28.55
CA GLU A 205 -2.92 0.04 29.82
C GLU A 205 -1.47 0.49 29.62
N ALA A 206 -0.74 -0.16 28.71
CA ALA A 206 0.67 0.11 28.47
C ALA A 206 1.08 -0.28 27.04
N ILE A 207 2.26 0.19 26.63
CA ILE A 207 2.94 -0.26 25.42
C ILE A 207 4.08 -1.22 25.80
N GLU A 208 4.16 -2.36 25.13
CA GLU A 208 5.30 -3.27 25.25
C GLU A 208 6.41 -2.84 24.29
N VAL A 209 7.62 -2.66 24.82
CA VAL A 209 8.82 -2.34 24.05
C VAL A 209 9.71 -3.60 24.00
N PHE A 210 9.88 -4.15 22.80
CA PHE A 210 10.65 -5.38 22.60
C PHE A 210 12.13 -5.07 22.37
N GLY A 211 12.93 -5.23 23.42
CA GLY A 211 14.38 -5.07 23.39
C GLY A 211 14.83 -3.66 23.78
N THR A 212 15.78 -3.60 24.71
CA THR A 212 16.37 -2.35 25.25
C THR A 212 17.89 -2.47 25.37
N ASP A 213 18.48 -3.38 24.62
CA ASP A 213 19.88 -3.80 24.62
C ASP A 213 20.49 -3.82 23.21
N TYR A 214 19.86 -3.14 22.25
CA TYR A 214 20.40 -2.96 20.90
C TYR A 214 21.62 -2.02 20.91
N GLU A 215 22.49 -2.14 19.90
CA GLU A 215 23.60 -1.21 19.65
C GLU A 215 23.10 0.14 19.09
N THR A 216 22.27 0.85 19.85
CA THR A 216 21.69 2.16 19.52
C THR A 216 21.88 3.12 20.70
N ALA A 217 21.63 4.41 20.47
CA ALA A 217 21.94 5.45 21.47
C ALA A 217 21.20 5.27 22.82
N ASP A 218 20.00 4.69 22.81
CA ASP A 218 19.17 4.45 24.00
C ASP A 218 18.88 2.96 24.25
N GLY A 219 19.52 2.07 23.50
CA GLY A 219 19.32 0.62 23.57
C GLY A 219 18.05 0.12 22.87
N THR A 220 17.16 0.99 22.39
CA THR A 220 15.91 0.59 21.72
C THR A 220 16.07 0.50 20.20
N CYS A 221 15.11 -0.12 19.52
CA CYS A 221 15.20 -0.31 18.08
C CYS A 221 14.97 1.00 17.30
N VAL A 222 15.81 1.31 16.31
CA VAL A 222 15.61 2.45 15.39
C VAL A 222 14.83 2.00 14.16
N ARG A 223 13.85 2.80 13.73
CA ARG A 223 13.02 2.56 12.54
C ARG A 223 12.83 3.85 11.75
N ASP A 224 12.57 3.70 10.46
CA ASP A 224 12.25 4.80 9.55
C ASP A 224 10.74 5.00 9.49
N TYR A 225 10.29 6.24 9.73
CA TYR A 225 8.89 6.66 9.75
C TYR A 225 8.70 7.80 8.76
N ILE A 226 7.70 7.65 7.89
CA ILE A 226 7.37 8.64 6.87
C ILE A 226 5.91 9.05 7.01
N HIS A 227 5.67 10.37 6.94
CA HIS A 227 4.32 10.91 7.03
C HIS A 227 3.45 10.43 5.86
N VAL A 228 2.22 10.00 6.13
CA VAL A 228 1.30 9.47 5.12
C VAL A 228 0.99 10.47 4.02
N GLY A 229 0.95 11.77 4.35
CA GLY A 229 0.85 12.85 3.36
C GLY A 229 2.06 12.92 2.41
N ASP A 230 3.26 12.60 2.88
CA ASP A 230 4.46 12.55 2.03
C ASP A 230 4.43 11.31 1.12
N LEU A 231 3.97 10.17 1.63
CA LEU A 231 3.74 8.97 0.84
C LEU A 231 2.71 9.19 -0.26
N ALA A 232 1.55 9.76 0.07
CA ALA A 232 0.51 10.08 -0.91
C ALA A 232 1.05 11.02 -2.01
N ARG A 233 1.88 11.99 -1.64
CA ARG A 233 2.54 12.91 -2.58
C ARG A 233 3.54 12.20 -3.48
N ALA A 234 4.29 11.22 -2.95
CA ALA A 234 5.18 10.40 -3.76
C ALA A 234 4.42 9.57 -4.81
N HIS A 235 3.26 8.99 -4.44
CA HIS A 235 2.42 8.25 -5.38
C HIS A 235 1.84 9.16 -6.47
N LEU A 236 1.37 10.36 -6.11
CA LEU A 236 0.92 11.35 -7.09
C LEU A 236 2.05 11.77 -8.05
N LYS A 237 3.26 12.03 -7.52
CA LYS A 237 4.42 12.37 -8.37
C LYS A 237 4.81 11.22 -9.29
N ALA A 238 4.78 9.97 -8.80
CA ALA A 238 5.05 8.80 -9.61
C ALA A 238 4.04 8.61 -10.74
N LEU A 239 2.76 8.94 -10.50
CA LEU A 239 1.71 8.93 -11.53
C LEU A 239 1.93 10.00 -12.61
N MET A 240 2.49 11.15 -12.24
CA MET A 240 2.70 12.29 -13.15
C MET A 240 3.96 12.19 -14.01
N HIS A 241 4.85 11.23 -13.74
CA HIS A 241 6.12 11.04 -14.43
C HIS A 241 5.99 10.06 -15.62
#